data_AF-A0A105T8X0-F1
#
_entry.id   AF-A0A105T8X0-F1
#
_cell.length_a   1.000
_cell.length_b   1.000
_cell.length_c   1.000
_cell.angle_alpha   90.00
_cell.angle_beta   90.00
_cell.angle_gamma   90.00
#
_symmetry.space_group_name_H-M   'P 1'
#
loop_
_entity.id
_entity.type
_entity.pdbx_description
1 polymer ?
#
loop_
_entity_poly.entity_id
_entity_poly.type
_entity_poly.pdbx_seq_one_letter_code
_entity_poly.pdbx_strand_id
1 'polypeptide(L)'
;MSTEHDTDVEPRLNSTEIRILGSLIEKQATHPDTYPLTLNALVLACNQKTSREPVMNLSQGQVGQSLRALEGRGFTRLVMGSRADRWEHRVDKVLELVPAQMVLIGLLFLRGPQTLNELLTRSARLHDFEDTEQVQHPLERLIARDLVLLLPRQNGQREDRYMHALGDPADIETIMAARQQPAERGASAGISLERFEALEARITALEARLAELE
;
A
#
# COMPACT_ATOMS: atom_id res chain seq x y z
N MET A 1 23.19 -28.87 19.60
CA MET A 1 23.86 -27.84 18.78
C MET A 1 22.77 -27.07 18.08
N SER A 2 22.35 -25.98 18.68
CA SER A 2 21.28 -25.11 18.18
C SER A 2 21.82 -24.34 16.99
N THR A 3 21.36 -24.66 15.80
CA THR A 3 21.64 -23.87 14.60
C THR A 3 20.76 -22.63 14.65
N GLU A 4 21.33 -21.53 15.14
CA GLU A 4 20.85 -20.18 14.88
C GLU A 4 20.80 -20.01 13.35
N HIS A 5 19.59 -20.06 12.78
CA HIS A 5 19.37 -19.54 11.43
C HIS A 5 19.42 -18.02 11.56
N ASP A 6 20.63 -17.48 11.42
CA ASP A 6 20.83 -16.08 11.07
C ASP A 6 20.29 -15.91 9.64
N THR A 7 18.97 -15.74 9.51
CA THR A 7 18.38 -15.28 8.27
C THR A 7 18.93 -13.88 8.07
N ASP A 8 19.88 -13.73 7.15
CA ASP A 8 20.27 -12.46 6.56
C ASP A 8 18.99 -11.86 5.92
N VAL A 9 18.16 -11.22 6.75
CA VAL A 9 16.87 -10.68 6.33
C VAL A 9 17.21 -9.46 5.51
N GLU A 10 17.23 -9.65 4.19
CA GLU A 10 17.22 -8.54 3.24
C GLU A 10 16.22 -7.49 3.74
N PRO A 11 16.65 -6.24 3.96
CA PRO A 11 15.92 -5.30 4.81
C PRO A 11 14.49 -5.18 4.30
N ARG A 12 13.49 -5.56 5.09
CA ARG A 12 12.09 -5.54 4.66
C ARG A 12 11.67 -4.13 4.26
N LEU A 13 10.76 -4.02 3.28
CA LEU A 13 10.28 -2.72 2.83
C LEU A 13 9.32 -2.14 3.86
N ASN A 14 9.47 -0.85 4.19
CA ASN A 14 8.51 -0.18 5.05
C ASN A 14 7.22 0.19 4.29
N SER A 15 6.18 0.58 5.02
CA SER A 15 4.87 0.93 4.45
C SER A 15 4.91 2.07 3.42
N THR A 16 5.82 3.04 3.57
CA THR A 16 5.99 4.15 2.61
C THR A 16 6.67 3.67 1.33
N GLU A 17 7.70 2.84 1.45
CA GLU A 17 8.40 2.22 0.34
C GLU A 17 7.47 1.33 -0.49
N ILE A 18 6.67 0.49 0.16
CA ILE A 18 5.63 -0.35 -0.46
C ILE A 18 4.64 0.52 -1.23
N ARG A 19 4.15 1.61 -0.60
CA ARG A 19 3.23 2.55 -1.24
C ARG A 19 3.84 3.18 -2.50
N ILE A 20 5.10 3.59 -2.45
CA ILE A 20 5.82 4.19 -3.58
C ILE A 20 5.93 3.19 -4.73
N LEU A 21 6.39 1.97 -4.46
CA LEU A 21 6.55 0.93 -5.48
C LEU A 21 5.21 0.56 -6.11
N GLY A 22 4.17 0.35 -5.30
CA GLY A 22 2.82 0.09 -5.81
C GLY A 22 2.29 1.23 -6.68
N SER A 23 2.55 2.48 -6.31
CA SER A 23 2.13 3.66 -7.08
C SER A 23 2.88 3.77 -8.41
N LEU A 24 4.18 3.47 -8.44
CA LEU A 24 4.97 3.46 -9.67
C LEU A 24 4.50 2.36 -10.63
N ILE A 25 4.28 1.14 -10.13
CA ILE A 25 3.77 0.00 -10.93
C ILE A 25 2.40 0.35 -11.53
N GLU A 26 1.47 0.87 -10.72
CA GLU A 26 0.14 1.25 -11.19
C GLU A 26 0.21 2.32 -12.29
N LYS A 27 1.03 3.36 -12.11
CA LYS A 27 1.12 4.45 -13.08
C LYS A 27 1.90 4.09 -14.34
N GLN A 28 2.87 3.17 -14.28
CA GLN A 28 3.51 2.63 -15.47
C GLN A 28 2.47 1.98 -16.38
N ALA A 29 1.58 1.16 -15.82
CA ALA A 29 0.58 0.43 -16.59
C ALA A 29 -0.62 1.31 -17.03
N THR A 30 -1.13 2.17 -16.15
CA THR A 30 -2.34 2.96 -16.44
C THR A 30 -2.09 4.30 -17.13
N HIS A 31 -0.91 4.89 -16.97
CA HIS A 31 -0.59 6.23 -17.49
C HIS A 31 0.82 6.29 -18.11
N PRO A 32 1.11 5.44 -19.12
CA PRO A 32 2.46 5.31 -19.69
C PRO A 32 3.02 6.63 -20.23
N ASP A 33 2.17 7.52 -20.77
CA ASP A 33 2.59 8.83 -21.29
C ASP A 33 3.18 9.77 -20.23
N THR A 34 2.83 9.55 -18.95
CA THR A 34 3.32 10.37 -17.83
C THR A 34 4.46 9.71 -17.06
N TYR A 35 4.72 8.43 -17.33
CA TYR A 35 5.77 7.63 -16.70
C TYR A 35 7.10 7.79 -17.47
N PRO A 36 8.26 7.87 -16.78
CA PRO A 36 8.49 7.84 -15.34
C PRO A 36 8.00 9.09 -14.60
N LEU A 37 7.62 8.95 -13.32
CA LEU A 37 6.94 10.01 -12.56
C LEU A 37 7.93 11.01 -11.95
N THR A 38 7.55 12.30 -11.92
CA THR A 38 8.24 13.27 -11.07
C THR A 38 7.92 13.04 -9.59
N LEU A 39 8.74 13.58 -8.68
CA LEU A 39 8.50 13.47 -7.23
C LEU A 39 7.09 13.96 -6.82
N ASN A 40 6.64 15.10 -7.38
CA ASN A 40 5.32 15.65 -7.08
C ASN A 40 4.19 14.74 -7.58
N ALA A 41 4.32 14.19 -8.80
CA ALA A 41 3.34 13.26 -9.34
C ALA A 41 3.26 11.97 -8.50
N LEU A 42 4.40 11.50 -7.99
CA LEU A 42 4.45 10.33 -7.12
C LEU A 42 3.79 10.59 -5.75
N VAL A 43 4.02 11.75 -5.13
CA VAL A 43 3.34 12.14 -3.88
C VAL A 43 1.82 12.11 -4.08
N LEU A 44 1.32 12.71 -5.17
CA LEU A 44 -0.10 12.67 -5.51
C LEU A 44 -0.61 11.25 -5.72
N ALA A 45 0.16 10.39 -6.38
CA ALA A 45 -0.19 8.98 -6.57
C ALA A 45 -0.21 8.19 -5.25
N CYS A 46 0.69 8.46 -4.32
CA CYS A 46 0.74 7.79 -3.01
C CYS A 46 -0.46 8.15 -2.13
N ASN A 47 -0.94 9.39 -2.24
CA ASN A 47 -1.99 9.99 -1.40
C ASN A 47 -3.39 9.96 -2.05
N GLN A 48 -3.60 9.16 -3.09
CA GLN A 48 -4.92 9.03 -3.72
C GLN A 48 -5.96 8.49 -2.71
N LYS A 49 -7.18 9.04 -2.76
CA LYS A 49 -8.30 8.59 -1.91
C LYS A 49 -8.90 7.27 -2.38
N THR A 50 -8.72 6.95 -3.65
CA THR A 50 -9.21 5.72 -4.28
C THR A 50 -8.04 4.79 -4.54
N SER A 51 -8.32 3.48 -4.59
CA SER A 51 -7.30 2.46 -4.84
C SER A 51 -6.15 2.42 -3.83
N ARG A 52 -6.34 2.95 -2.62
CA ARG A 52 -5.35 2.95 -1.54
C ARG A 52 -5.98 2.46 -0.25
N GLU A 53 -5.40 1.42 0.34
CA GLU A 53 -5.79 0.94 1.66
C GLU A 53 -4.50 0.64 2.44
N PRO A 54 -4.17 1.42 3.49
CA PRO A 54 -4.87 2.61 3.97
C PRO A 54 -4.64 3.85 3.08
N VAL A 55 -5.55 4.83 3.14
CA VAL A 55 -5.27 6.16 2.58
C VAL A 55 -4.16 6.80 3.40
N MET A 56 -3.13 7.32 2.73
CA MET A 56 -1.99 7.97 3.37
C MET A 56 -1.96 9.47 3.04
N ASN A 57 -1.22 10.22 3.84
CA ASN A 57 -0.92 11.63 3.58
C ASN A 57 0.59 11.87 3.74
N LEU A 58 1.35 11.38 2.77
CA LEU A 58 2.81 11.48 2.76
C LEU A 58 3.25 12.86 2.28
N SER A 59 4.23 13.42 2.97
CA SER A 59 4.92 14.65 2.54
C SER A 59 5.94 14.36 1.44
N GLN A 60 6.34 15.41 0.71
CA GLN A 60 7.38 15.32 -0.30
C GLN A 60 8.73 14.85 0.27
N GLY A 61 9.06 15.25 1.50
CA GLY A 61 10.29 14.82 2.19
C GLY A 61 10.31 13.32 2.48
N GLN A 62 9.20 12.77 2.99
CA GLN A 62 9.07 11.33 3.26
C GLN A 62 9.20 10.49 1.98
N VAL A 63 8.54 10.92 0.90
CA VAL A 63 8.62 10.23 -0.40
C VAL A 63 10.03 10.33 -0.99
N GLY A 64 10.65 11.52 -0.94
CA GLY A 64 12.00 11.73 -1.43
C GLY A 64 13.06 10.89 -0.70
N GLN A 65 12.99 10.83 0.63
CA GLN A 65 13.88 10.01 1.44
C GLN A 65 13.73 8.51 1.12
N SER A 66 12.48 8.03 1.03
CA SER A 66 12.19 6.63 0.72
C SER A 66 12.61 6.25 -0.70
N LEU A 67 12.49 7.15 -1.67
CA LEU A 67 12.99 6.94 -3.03
C LEU A 67 14.51 6.73 -3.06
N ARG A 68 15.26 7.50 -2.26
CA ARG A 68 16.73 7.32 -2.16
C ARG A 68 17.10 5.99 -1.51
N ALA A 69 16.37 5.58 -0.48
CA ALA A 69 16.56 4.26 0.14
C ALA A 69 16.27 3.13 -0.87
N LEU A 70 15.17 3.22 -1.61
CA LEU A 70 14.81 2.28 -2.67
C LEU A 70 15.82 2.26 -3.82
N GLU A 71 16.38 3.40 -4.19
CA GLU A 71 17.42 3.53 -5.23
C GLU A 71 18.70 2.81 -4.81
N GLY A 72 19.14 3.00 -3.55
CA GLY A 72 20.30 2.30 -2.99
C GLY A 72 20.14 0.78 -2.97
N ARG A 73 18.89 0.30 -2.92
CA ARG A 73 18.52 -1.12 -2.98
C ARG A 73 18.17 -1.60 -4.41
N GLY A 74 18.27 -0.73 -5.41
CA GLY A 74 17.99 -1.05 -6.81
C GLY A 74 16.52 -1.19 -7.19
N PHE A 75 15.57 -0.94 -6.29
CA PHE A 75 14.12 -1.04 -6.55
C PHE A 75 13.56 0.13 -7.36
N THR A 76 14.24 1.27 -7.34
CA THR A 76 13.91 2.45 -8.15
C THR A 76 15.15 2.96 -8.87
N ARG A 77 14.94 3.73 -9.94
CA ARG A 77 16.01 4.41 -10.66
C ARG A 77 15.64 5.87 -10.92
N LEU A 78 16.57 6.78 -10.62
CA LEU A 78 16.49 8.17 -11.05
C LEU A 78 16.75 8.29 -12.55
N VAL A 79 15.81 8.89 -13.25
CA VAL A 79 15.92 9.32 -14.65
C VAL A 79 16.06 10.83 -14.65
N MET A 80 17.29 11.30 -14.81
CA MET A 80 17.60 12.73 -14.87
C MET A 80 16.98 13.33 -16.13
N GLY A 81 16.12 14.33 -15.94
CA GLY A 81 15.48 15.07 -17.02
C GLY A 81 15.96 16.52 -17.05
N SER A 82 15.92 17.14 -18.22
CA SER A 82 16.31 18.56 -18.37
C SER A 82 15.42 19.53 -17.59
N ARG A 83 14.13 19.18 -17.38
CA ARG A 83 13.16 20.01 -16.64
C ARG A 83 12.97 19.56 -15.20
N ALA A 84 12.95 18.26 -14.97
CA ALA A 84 12.72 17.68 -13.65
C ALA A 84 13.20 16.23 -13.64
N ASP A 85 13.71 15.83 -12.48
CA ASP A 85 14.02 14.45 -12.15
C ASP A 85 12.76 13.59 -12.12
N ARG A 86 12.88 12.38 -12.67
CA ARG A 86 11.82 11.39 -12.74
C ARG A 86 12.28 10.07 -12.16
N TRP A 87 11.32 9.25 -11.74
CA TRP A 87 11.56 7.99 -11.05
C TRP A 87 10.81 6.87 -11.74
N GLU A 88 11.54 5.80 -12.04
CA GLU A 88 10.97 4.52 -12.49
C GLU A 88 11.19 3.45 -11.42
N HIS A 89 10.28 2.47 -11.35
CA HIS A 89 10.53 1.25 -10.58
C HIS A 89 11.38 0.26 -11.38
N ARG A 90 11.98 -0.67 -10.65
CA ARG A 90 12.82 -1.76 -11.15
C ARG A 90 12.44 -3.10 -10.53
N VAL A 91 11.21 -3.19 -9.99
CA VAL A 91 10.68 -4.35 -9.28
C VAL A 91 10.67 -5.62 -10.17
N ASP A 92 10.42 -5.48 -11.47
CA ASP A 92 10.61 -6.55 -12.47
C ASP A 92 11.99 -7.18 -12.38
N LYS A 93 13.03 -6.35 -12.30
CA LYS A 93 14.41 -6.80 -12.39
C LYS A 93 14.96 -7.26 -11.06
N VAL A 94 14.59 -6.59 -9.97
CA VAL A 94 15.02 -6.97 -8.62
C VAL A 94 14.36 -8.28 -8.19
N LEU A 95 13.07 -8.45 -8.48
CA LEU A 95 12.32 -9.63 -8.07
C LEU A 95 12.11 -10.64 -9.21
N GLU A 96 12.69 -10.40 -10.40
CA GLU A 96 12.56 -11.28 -11.58
C GLU A 96 11.10 -11.66 -11.87
N LEU A 97 10.26 -10.65 -12.07
CA LEU A 97 8.81 -10.83 -12.22
C LEU A 97 8.36 -10.65 -13.66
N VAL A 98 7.44 -11.51 -14.10
CA VAL A 98 6.71 -11.32 -15.35
C VAL A 98 5.62 -10.24 -15.18
N PRO A 99 5.11 -9.62 -16.27
CA PRO A 99 4.13 -8.53 -16.17
C PRO A 99 2.89 -8.87 -15.34
N ALA A 100 2.32 -10.06 -15.51
CA ALA A 100 1.19 -10.54 -14.72
C ALA A 100 1.48 -10.54 -13.20
N GLN A 101 2.65 -11.06 -12.81
CA GLN A 101 3.07 -11.12 -11.41
C GLN A 101 3.32 -9.72 -10.82
N MET A 102 3.94 -8.83 -11.60
CA MET A 102 4.19 -7.46 -11.19
C MET A 102 2.89 -6.71 -10.88
N VAL A 103 1.87 -6.86 -11.73
CA VAL A 103 0.57 -6.22 -11.53
C VAL A 103 -0.09 -6.71 -10.24
N LEU A 104 -0.05 -8.01 -9.96
CA LEU A 104 -0.63 -8.57 -8.74
C LEU A 104 0.12 -8.09 -7.49
N ILE A 105 1.45 -8.06 -7.50
CA ILE A 105 2.24 -7.48 -6.40
C ILE A 105 1.91 -5.99 -6.21
N GLY A 106 1.82 -5.22 -7.29
CA GLY A 106 1.46 -3.80 -7.24
C GLY A 106 0.08 -3.59 -6.59
N LEU A 107 -0.91 -4.42 -6.92
CA LEU A 107 -2.22 -4.37 -6.29
C LEU A 107 -2.18 -4.72 -4.80
N LEU A 108 -1.41 -5.74 -4.42
CA LEU A 108 -1.23 -6.13 -3.02
C LEU A 108 -0.51 -5.03 -2.21
N PHE A 109 0.47 -4.34 -2.79
CA PHE A 109 1.13 -3.18 -2.18
C PHE A 109 0.17 -2.01 -1.92
N LEU A 110 -0.76 -1.78 -2.84
CA LEU A 110 -1.66 -0.63 -2.75
C LEU A 110 -2.86 -0.85 -1.83
N ARG A 111 -3.33 -2.09 -1.70
CA ARG A 111 -4.59 -2.40 -1.00
C ARG A 111 -4.51 -3.53 0.04
N GLY A 112 -3.33 -4.11 0.24
CA GLY A 112 -3.13 -5.18 1.21
C GLY A 112 -3.86 -6.49 0.84
N PRO A 113 -4.37 -7.24 1.84
CA PRO A 113 -4.96 -8.57 1.65
C PRO A 113 -6.20 -8.61 0.74
N GLN A 114 -6.14 -9.32 -0.38
CA GLN A 114 -7.20 -9.36 -1.39
C GLN A 114 -7.59 -10.78 -1.81
N THR A 115 -8.85 -11.00 -2.18
CA THR A 115 -9.30 -12.29 -2.76
C THR A 115 -9.00 -12.37 -4.26
N LEU A 116 -9.12 -13.56 -4.86
CA LEU A 116 -8.93 -13.75 -6.30
C LEU A 116 -9.88 -12.88 -7.13
N ASN A 117 -11.15 -12.83 -6.76
CA ASN A 117 -12.16 -12.01 -7.45
C ASN A 117 -11.85 -10.51 -7.36
N GLU A 118 -11.38 -10.05 -6.19
CA GLU A 118 -10.94 -8.67 -6.01
C GLU A 118 -9.74 -8.35 -6.91
N LEU A 119 -8.73 -9.23 -6.96
CA LEU A 119 -7.55 -9.06 -7.78
C LEU A 119 -7.91 -9.02 -9.27
N LEU A 120 -8.71 -9.97 -9.76
CA LEU A 120 -9.20 -10.02 -11.15
C LEU A 120 -9.91 -8.73 -11.55
N THR A 121 -10.83 -8.25 -10.71
CA THR A 121 -11.60 -7.03 -11.00
C THR A 121 -10.71 -5.78 -11.00
N ARG A 122 -9.74 -5.72 -10.08
CA ARG A 122 -8.88 -4.54 -9.90
C ARG A 122 -7.70 -4.50 -10.86
N SER A 123 -7.29 -5.64 -11.42
CA SER A 123 -6.25 -5.74 -12.44
C SER A 123 -6.72 -5.37 -13.84
N ALA A 124 -8.03 -5.26 -14.10
CA ALA A 124 -8.59 -5.09 -15.45
C ALA A 124 -8.01 -3.92 -16.28
N ARG A 125 -7.47 -2.87 -15.63
CA ARG A 125 -6.81 -1.73 -16.31
C ARG A 125 -5.28 -1.80 -16.32
N LEU A 126 -4.72 -2.83 -15.71
CA LEU A 126 -3.28 -3.04 -15.49
C LEU A 126 -2.76 -4.21 -16.32
N HIS A 127 -3.52 -5.31 -16.37
CA HIS A 127 -3.24 -6.52 -17.13
C HIS A 127 -4.55 -7.23 -17.43
N ASP A 128 -4.67 -7.76 -18.65
CA ASP A 128 -5.86 -8.49 -19.07
C ASP A 128 -5.77 -9.94 -18.60
N PHE A 129 -6.58 -10.29 -17.59
CA PHE A 129 -6.74 -11.65 -17.10
C PHE A 129 -8.14 -12.10 -17.48
N GLU A 130 -8.27 -13.24 -18.16
CA GLU A 130 -9.56 -13.71 -18.68
C GLU A 130 -10.45 -14.25 -17.56
N ASP A 131 -9.86 -14.89 -16.56
CA ASP A 131 -10.56 -15.54 -15.45
C ASP A 131 -9.72 -15.57 -14.15
N THR A 132 -10.31 -16.13 -13.10
CA THR A 132 -9.65 -16.29 -11.81
C THR A 132 -8.51 -17.31 -11.83
N GLU A 133 -8.52 -18.29 -12.74
CA GLU A 133 -7.45 -19.29 -12.85
C GLU A 133 -6.16 -18.64 -13.37
N GLN A 134 -6.28 -17.73 -14.34
CA GLN A 134 -5.16 -16.93 -14.85
C GLN A 134 -4.59 -15.97 -13.81
N VAL A 135 -5.35 -15.59 -12.78
CA VAL A 135 -4.85 -14.83 -11.62
C VAL A 135 -4.19 -15.75 -10.59
N GLN A 136 -4.79 -16.92 -10.36
CA GLN A 136 -4.30 -17.90 -9.39
C GLN A 136 -2.92 -18.45 -9.78
N HIS A 137 -2.70 -18.81 -11.05
CA HIS A 137 -1.44 -19.42 -11.47
C HIS A 137 -0.20 -18.53 -11.21
N PRO A 138 -0.19 -17.22 -11.56
CA PRO A 138 0.89 -16.31 -11.16
C PRO A 138 1.04 -16.16 -9.64
N LEU A 139 -0.06 -16.15 -8.86
CA LEU A 139 0.00 -16.06 -7.40
C LEU A 139 0.66 -17.28 -6.77
N GLU A 140 0.35 -18.48 -7.23
CA GLU A 140 0.98 -19.71 -6.74
C GLU A 140 2.50 -19.68 -6.99
N ARG A 141 2.93 -19.18 -8.15
CA ARG A 141 4.36 -18.97 -8.43
C ARG A 141 5.02 -17.92 -7.53
N LEU A 142 4.26 -16.92 -7.08
CA LEU A 142 4.76 -15.91 -6.13
C LEU A 142 4.82 -16.45 -4.71
N ILE A 143 3.87 -17.30 -4.31
CA ILE A 143 3.87 -18.01 -3.03
C ILE A 143 5.05 -18.98 -2.97
N ALA A 144 5.31 -19.73 -4.03
CA ALA A 144 6.46 -20.64 -4.12
C ALA A 144 7.83 -19.93 -4.02
N ARG A 145 7.86 -18.60 -4.14
CA ARG A 145 9.05 -17.75 -4.01
C ARG A 145 9.03 -16.90 -2.73
N ASP A 146 8.11 -17.17 -1.81
CA ASP A 146 7.92 -16.41 -0.56
C ASP A 146 7.72 -14.89 -0.78
N LEU A 147 7.16 -14.49 -1.93
CA LEU A 147 6.84 -13.08 -2.22
C LEU A 147 5.39 -12.72 -1.87
N VAL A 148 4.53 -13.73 -1.79
CA VAL A 148 3.11 -13.62 -1.44
C VAL A 148 2.76 -14.69 -0.42
N LEU A 149 1.89 -14.35 0.52
CA LEU A 149 1.35 -15.21 1.57
C LEU A 149 -0.11 -15.51 1.26
N LEU A 150 -0.47 -16.79 1.30
CA LEU A 150 -1.86 -17.23 1.36
C LEU A 150 -2.32 -17.15 2.81
N LEU A 151 -3.26 -16.25 3.10
CA LEU A 151 -3.79 -16.07 4.43
C LEU A 151 -4.96 -17.04 4.66
N PRO A 152 -4.99 -17.75 5.81
CA PRO A 152 -6.06 -18.67 6.10
C PRO A 152 -7.40 -17.95 6.24
N ARG A 153 -8.46 -18.67 5.88
CA ARG A 153 -9.84 -18.19 5.98
C ARG A 153 -10.17 -17.80 7.41
N GLN A 154 -10.62 -16.57 7.59
CA GLN A 154 -11.11 -16.10 8.88
C GLN A 154 -12.60 -16.46 9.05
N ASN A 155 -13.06 -16.58 10.30
CA ASN A 155 -14.44 -16.90 10.64
C ASN A 155 -15.42 -15.95 9.95
N GLY A 156 -16.34 -16.50 9.15
CA GLY A 156 -17.32 -15.74 8.37
C GLY A 156 -16.88 -15.38 6.94
N GLN A 157 -15.64 -15.63 6.54
CA GLN A 157 -15.17 -15.41 5.17
C GLN A 157 -15.23 -16.69 4.32
N ARG A 158 -15.75 -16.56 3.10
CA ARG A 158 -15.92 -17.67 2.16
C ARG A 158 -14.73 -17.90 1.23
N GLU A 159 -13.87 -16.90 1.05
CA GLU A 159 -12.77 -16.91 0.09
C GLU A 159 -11.41 -16.75 0.79
N ASP A 160 -10.37 -17.32 0.19
CA ASP A 160 -8.98 -17.12 0.62
C ASP A 160 -8.47 -15.72 0.24
N ARG A 161 -7.48 -15.23 0.97
CA ARG A 161 -6.85 -13.93 0.71
C ARG A 161 -5.36 -14.06 0.51
N TYR A 162 -4.83 -13.20 -0.35
CA TYR A 162 -3.42 -13.12 -0.69
C TYR A 162 -2.87 -11.80 -0.17
N MET A 163 -1.66 -11.82 0.39
CA MET A 163 -0.95 -10.64 0.89
C MET A 163 0.51 -10.69 0.45
N HIS A 164 1.16 -9.55 0.24
CA HIS A 164 2.60 -9.56 -0.08
C HIS A 164 3.44 -9.93 1.17
N ALA A 165 4.58 -10.58 0.98
CA ALA A 165 5.52 -10.94 2.05
C ALA A 165 6.70 -9.95 2.21
N LEU A 166 6.75 -8.93 1.35
CA LEU A 166 7.91 -8.02 1.23
C LEU A 166 7.96 -6.90 2.29
N GLY A 167 6.91 -6.79 3.11
CA GLY A 167 6.82 -5.78 4.17
C GLY A 167 7.22 -6.31 5.54
N ASP A 168 7.22 -5.44 6.54
CA ASP A 168 7.37 -5.84 7.93
C ASP A 168 6.17 -6.72 8.37
N PRO A 169 6.38 -7.93 8.92
CA PRO A 169 5.31 -8.76 9.47
C PRO A 169 4.44 -8.05 10.50
N ALA A 170 5.02 -7.15 11.32
CA ALA A 170 4.24 -6.40 12.29
C ALA A 170 3.22 -5.47 11.61
N ASP A 171 3.60 -4.86 10.49
CA ASP A 171 2.70 -4.05 9.67
C ASP A 171 1.64 -4.93 8.99
N ILE A 172 2.04 -6.11 8.49
CA ILE A 172 1.12 -7.08 7.87
C ILE A 172 0.07 -7.56 8.90
N GLU A 173 0.49 -7.91 10.10
CA GLU A 173 -0.40 -8.29 11.21
C GLU A 173 -1.35 -7.16 11.58
N THR A 174 -0.85 -5.92 11.64
CA THR A 174 -1.67 -4.73 11.91
C THR A 174 -2.73 -4.53 10.83
N ILE A 175 -2.38 -4.67 9.55
CA ILE A 175 -3.32 -4.58 8.42
C ILE A 175 -4.36 -5.70 8.50
N MET A 176 -3.95 -6.91 8.86
CA MET A 176 -4.86 -8.04 9.05
C MET A 176 -5.83 -7.79 10.21
N ALA A 177 -5.35 -7.28 11.34
CA ALA A 177 -6.16 -6.95 12.52
C ALA A 177 -7.15 -5.82 12.23
N ALA A 178 -6.73 -4.77 11.51
CA ALA A 178 -7.61 -3.66 11.13
C ALA A 178 -8.77 -4.10 10.21
N ARG A 179 -8.57 -5.14 9.39
CA ARG A 179 -9.63 -5.74 8.54
C ARG A 179 -10.52 -6.74 9.28
N GLN A 180 -10.08 -7.27 10.43
CA GLN A 180 -10.91 -8.14 11.28
C GLN A 180 -11.99 -7.36 12.00
N GLN A 181 -11.72 -6.09 12.32
CA GLN A 181 -12.77 -5.22 12.83
C GLN A 181 -13.79 -5.00 11.72
N PRO A 182 -15.08 -5.31 11.95
CA PRO A 182 -16.12 -4.92 11.02
C PRO A 182 -15.92 -3.43 10.77
N ALA A 183 -15.89 -3.01 9.50
CA ALA A 183 -16.01 -1.60 9.20
C ALA A 183 -17.37 -1.17 9.80
N GLU A 184 -17.35 -0.62 11.00
CA GLU A 184 -18.49 0.10 11.58
C GLU A 184 -18.66 1.35 10.73
N ARG A 185 -19.21 1.17 9.52
CA ARG A 185 -19.54 2.24 8.57
C ARG A 185 -20.60 3.21 9.12
N GLY A 186 -21.00 3.05 10.39
CA GLY A 186 -21.88 3.96 11.13
C GLY A 186 -21.26 4.56 12.41
N ALA A 187 -20.23 3.97 13.02
CA ALA A 187 -19.74 4.46 14.31
C ALA A 187 -18.71 5.60 14.19
N SER A 188 -17.89 5.62 13.13
CA SER A 188 -16.89 6.69 12.96
C SER A 188 -17.53 8.07 12.70
N ALA A 189 -18.70 8.11 12.05
CA ALA A 189 -19.46 9.34 11.86
C ALA A 189 -20.13 9.81 13.16
N GLY A 190 -20.70 8.87 13.95
CA GLY A 190 -21.30 9.16 15.26
C GLY A 190 -20.27 9.61 16.30
N ILE A 191 -19.13 8.92 16.41
CA ILE A 191 -18.02 9.28 17.31
C ILE A 191 -17.42 10.64 16.92
N SER A 192 -17.37 10.97 15.62
CA SER A 192 -16.86 12.27 15.17
C SER A 192 -17.83 13.42 15.47
N LEU A 193 -19.15 13.19 15.36
CA LEU A 193 -20.19 14.17 15.71
C LEU A 193 -20.28 14.40 17.22
N GLU A 194 -20.35 13.33 18.02
CA GLU A 194 -20.41 13.44 19.49
C GLU A 194 -19.16 14.12 20.06
N ARG A 195 -17.98 13.83 19.50
CA ARG A 195 -16.73 14.47 19.91
C ARG A 195 -16.66 15.94 19.46
N PHE A 196 -17.27 16.28 18.32
CA PHE A 196 -17.38 17.65 17.83
C PHE A 196 -18.32 18.48 18.72
N GLU A 197 -19.51 17.97 19.04
CA GLU A 197 -20.46 18.62 19.96
C GLU A 197 -19.87 18.79 21.37
N ALA A 198 -19.16 17.78 21.88
CA ALA A 198 -18.48 17.87 23.17
C ALA A 198 -17.33 18.90 23.18
N LEU A 199 -16.65 19.09 22.04
CA LEU A 199 -15.62 20.11 21.89
C LEU A 199 -16.22 21.51 21.77
N GLU A 200 -17.30 21.70 21.02
CA GLU A 200 -18.03 22.97 20.93
C GLU A 200 -18.54 23.40 22.31
N ALA A 201 -19.21 22.51 23.05
CA ALA A 201 -19.69 22.81 24.39
C ALA A 201 -18.56 23.21 25.35
N ARG A 202 -17.38 22.58 25.21
CA ARG A 202 -16.21 22.90 26.02
C ARG A 202 -15.58 24.23 25.63
N ILE A 203 -15.59 24.59 24.35
CA ILE A 203 -15.14 25.91 23.87
C ILE A 203 -16.07 26.99 24.41
N THR A 204 -17.40 26.84 24.27
CA THR A 204 -18.36 27.83 24.79
C THR A 204 -18.24 28.01 26.31
N ALA A 205 -18.03 26.92 27.06
CA ALA A 205 -17.83 27.00 28.50
C ALA A 205 -16.50 27.68 28.90
N LEU A 206 -15.45 27.51 28.09
CA LEU A 206 -14.16 28.17 28.31
C LEU A 206 -14.23 29.66 27.93
N GLU A 207 -14.91 30.00 26.83
CA GLU A 207 -15.16 31.38 26.43
C GLU A 207 -15.98 32.15 27.47
N ALA A 208 -17.02 31.52 28.03
CA ALA A 208 -17.81 32.13 29.11
C ALA A 208 -16.97 32.39 30.38
N ARG A 209 -16.10 31.44 30.76
CA ARG A 209 -15.18 31.63 31.89
C ARG A 209 -14.13 32.71 31.65
N LEU A 210 -13.65 32.84 30.43
CA LEU A 210 -12.73 33.92 30.04
C LEU A 210 -13.42 35.28 30.11
N ALA A 211 -14.67 35.38 29.65
CA ALA A 211 -15.46 36.61 29.71
C ALA A 211 -15.87 37.02 31.14
N GLU A 212 -15.88 36.11 32.11
CA GLU A 212 -16.07 36.42 33.54
C GLU A 212 -14.78 36.88 34.24
N LEU A 213 -13.62 36.63 33.64
CA LEU A 213 -12.29 36.96 34.19
C LEU A 213 -11.67 38.22 33.57
N GLU A 214 -12.28 38.77 32.51
CA GLU A 214 -12.02 40.11 31.96
C GLU A 214 -12.99 41.15 32.53
#